data_AF-A0A2Z6DVS0-F1
#
_entry.id   AF-A0A2Z6DVS0-F1
#
_cell.length_a   1.000
_cell.length_b   1.000
_cell.length_c   1.000
_cell.angle_alpha   90.00
_cell.angle_beta   90.00
_cell.angle_gamma   90.00
#
_symmetry.space_group_name_H-M   'P 1'
#
loop_
_entity.id
_entity.type
_entity.pdbx_description
1 polymer ?
#
loop_
_entity_poly.entity_id
_entity_poly.type
_entity_poly.pdbx_seq_one_letter_code
_entity_poly.pdbx_strand_id
1 'polypeptide(L)' 'MEWGSWSAFWAMGGKAPFVWGSYFVTFALIAFEVFQLRRLARHAAARVAHAAEWETLDEPVQPTETTR' A
#
# COMPACT_ATOMS: atom_id res chain seq x y z
N MET A 1 14.23 38.69 4.36
CA MET A 1 12.82 38.24 4.41
C MET A 1 12.78 37.14 5.46
N GLU A 2 12.53 37.52 6.70
CA GLU A 2 12.51 36.61 7.85
C GLU A 2 11.36 35.62 7.62
N TRP A 3 11.68 34.33 7.53
CA TRP A 3 10.67 33.28 7.42
C TRP A 3 9.81 33.37 8.69
N GLY A 4 8.57 33.86 8.55
CA GLY A 4 7.64 34.02 9.65
C GLY A 4 7.52 32.69 10.38
N SER A 5 7.97 32.68 11.62
CA SER A 5 8.08 31.51 12.47
C SER A 5 6.80 30.66 12.45
N TRP A 6 6.91 29.35 12.69
CA TRP A 6 5.78 28.41 12.76
C TRP A 6 4.60 28.94 13.59
N SER A 7 4.89 29.74 14.63
CA SER A 7 3.93 30.48 15.44
C SER A 7 3.01 31.43 14.64
N ALA A 8 3.51 32.12 13.61
CA ALA A 8 2.74 33.03 12.78
C ALA A 8 1.62 32.34 11.98
N PHE A 9 1.81 31.07 11.61
CA PHE A 9 0.79 30.25 10.96
C PHE A 9 -0.37 29.88 11.91
N TRP A 10 -0.06 29.55 13.17
CA TRP A 10 -1.07 29.32 14.20
C TRP A 10 -1.77 30.61 14.63
N ALA A 11 -1.02 31.71 14.66
CA ALA A 11 -1.51 33.04 15.03
C ALA A 11 -2.34 33.72 13.92
N MET A 12 -2.49 33.13 12.72
CA MET A 12 -3.27 33.68 11.60
C MET A 12 -4.79 33.71 11.83
N GLY A 13 -5.25 33.59 13.08
CA GLY A 13 -6.62 33.96 13.47
C GLY A 13 -7.71 33.07 12.88
N GLY A 14 -7.52 31.75 12.85
CA GLY A 14 -8.62 30.80 12.62
C GLY A 14 -8.69 30.11 11.24
N LYS A 15 -7.79 30.41 10.29
CA LYS A 15 -7.74 29.71 8.99
C LYS A 15 -6.88 28.44 8.98
N ALA A 16 -5.94 28.32 9.92
CA ALA A 16 -5.08 27.15 10.09
C ALA A 16 -5.87 25.82 10.17
N PRO A 17 -6.97 25.68 10.95
CA PRO A 17 -7.73 24.44 11.01
C PRO A 17 -8.39 24.04 9.67
N PHE A 18 -8.76 24.98 8.80
CA PHE A 18 -9.30 24.65 7.48
C PHE A 18 -8.23 24.11 6.53
N VAL A 19 -7.03 24.70 6.57
CA VAL A 19 -5.89 24.25 5.75
C VAL A 19 -5.47 22.86 6.21
N TRP A 20 -5.19 22.70 7.51
CA TRP A 20 -4.78 21.42 8.09
C TRP A 20 -5.89 20.36 8.02
N GLY A 21 -7.16 20.75 8.06
CA GLY A 21 -8.29 19.85 7.89
C GLY A 21 -8.25 19.14 6.54
N SER A 22 -8.04 19.87 5.44
CA SER A 22 -7.93 19.26 4.10
C SER A 22 -6.72 18.34 3.99
N TYR A 23 -5.55 18.76 4.49
CA TYR A 23 -4.36 17.90 4.50
C TYR A 23 -4.57 16.63 5.33
N PHE A 24 -5.23 16.75 6.49
CA PHE A 24 -5.55 15.61 7.34
C PHE A 24 -6.54 14.66 6.66
N VAL A 25 -7.57 15.18 5.99
CA VAL A 25 -8.52 14.36 5.23
C VAL A 25 -7.81 13.61 4.10
N THR A 26 -6.98 14.28 3.30
CA THR A 26 -6.20 13.62 2.24
C THR A 26 -5.25 12.58 2.82
N PHE A 27 -4.54 12.90 3.91
CA PHE A 27 -3.66 11.95 4.60
C PHE A 27 -4.43 10.73 5.13
N ALA A 28 -5.62 10.94 5.71
CA ALA A 28 -6.47 9.87 6.20
C ALA A 28 -6.95 8.95 5.07
N LEU A 29 -7.34 9.51 3.91
CA LEU A 29 -7.73 8.73 2.74
C LEU A 29 -6.57 7.88 2.20
N ILE A 30 -5.37 8.46 2.09
CA ILE A 30 -4.18 7.72 1.66
C ILE A 30 -3.83 6.62 2.66
N ALA A 31 -3.83 6.93 3.96
CA ALA A 31 -3.54 5.96 5.00
C ALA A 31 -4.56 4.81 5.01
N PHE A 32 -5.83 5.12 4.77
CA PHE A 32 -6.89 4.13 4.64
C PHE A 32 -6.67 3.22 3.43
N GLU A 33 -6.36 3.77 2.26
CA GLU A 33 -6.06 2.98 1.06
C GLU A 33 -4.86 2.05 1.30
N VAL A 34 -3.77 2.56 1.89
CA VAL A 34 -2.59 1.76 2.24
C VAL A 34 -2.93 0.66 3.24
N PHE A 35 -3.79 0.95 4.23
CA PHE A 35 -4.24 -0.04 5.19
C PHE A 35 -5.04 -1.17 4.52
N GLN A 36 -5.99 -0.81 3.65
CA GLN A 36 -6.80 -1.75 2.88
C GLN A 36 -5.94 -2.59 1.94
N LEU A 37 -4.99 -1.95 1.23
CA LEU A 37 -4.06 -2.61 0.33
C LEU A 37 -3.15 -3.58 1.09
N ARG A 38 -2.64 -3.20 2.27
CA ARG A 38 -1.85 -4.11 3.12
C ARG A 38 -2.67 -5.30 3.59
N ARG A 39 -3.94 -5.08 3.96
CA ARG A 39 -4.84 -6.17 4.34
C ARG A 39 -5.11 -7.10 3.15
N LEU A 40 -5.35 -6.55 1.97
CA LEU A 40 -5.62 -7.33 0.76
C LEU A 40 -4.37 -8.04 0.26
N ALA A 41 -3.19 -7.42 0.31
CA ALA A 41 -1.93 -8.02 -0.11
C ALA A 41 -1.64 -9.32 0.64
N ARG A 42 -1.94 -9.36 1.96
CA ARG A 42 -1.82 -10.61 2.75
C ARG A 42 -2.75 -11.71 2.24
N HIS A 43 -3.95 -11.36 1.82
CA HIS A 43 -4.92 -12.33 1.30
C HIS A 43 -4.62 -12.73 -0.15
N ALA A 44 -4.14 -11.79 -0.98
CA ALA A 44 -3.76 -12.02 -2.36
C ALA A 44 -2.51 -12.91 -2.47
N ALA A 45 -1.53 -12.74 -1.57
CA ALA A 45 -0.35 -13.58 -1.51
C ALA A 45 -0.71 -15.07 -1.30
N ALA A 46 -1.69 -15.36 -0.44
CA ALA A 46 -2.18 -16.73 -0.26
C ALA A 46 -2.82 -17.31 -1.53
N ARG A 47 -3.54 -16.49 -2.30
CA ARG A 47 -4.19 -16.93 -3.56
C ARG A 47 -3.18 -17.15 -4.68
N VAL A 48 -2.14 -16.33 -4.77
CA VAL A 48 -1.05 -16.49 -5.74
C VAL A 48 -0.21 -17.73 -5.41
N ALA A 49 0.05 -18.00 -4.13
CA ALA A 49 0.76 -19.20 -3.70
C ALA A 49 0.05 -20.49 -4.16
N HIS A 50 -1.28 -20.55 -4.00
CA HIS A 50 -2.06 -21.69 -4.50
C HIS A 50 -2.10 -21.76 -6.03
N ALA A 51 -2.10 -20.62 -6.74
CA ALA A 51 -2.06 -20.61 -8.20
C ALA A 51 -0.73 -21.15 -8.77
N ALA A 52 0.39 -20.82 -8.14
CA ALA A 52 1.71 -21.32 -8.53
C ALA A 52 1.88 -22.83 -8.30
N GLU A 53 1.23 -23.37 -7.26
CA GLU A 53 1.24 -24.80 -6.96
C GLU A 53 0.59 -25.64 -8.08
N TRP A 54 -0.49 -25.16 -8.69
CA TRP A 54 -1.14 -25.84 -9.82
C TRP A 54 -0.24 -25.89 -11.06
N GLU A 55 0.50 -24.83 -11.36
CA GLU A 55 1.42 -24.76 -12.50
C GLU A 55 2.61 -25.72 -12.33
N THR A 56 2.98 -26.03 -11.09
CA THR A 56 4.05 -27.01 -10.80
C THR A 56 3.56 -28.46 -10.88
N LEU A 57 2.26 -28.70 -10.60
CA LEU A 57 1.64 -30.03 -10.69
C LEU A 57 1.19 -30.39 -12.12
N ASP A 58 0.99 -29.37 -12.97
CA ASP A 58 0.60 -29.53 -14.37
C ASP A 58 1.81 -29.67 -15.31
N GLU A 59 3.05 -29.53 -14.82
CA GLU A 59 4.24 -29.92 -15.58
C GLU A 59 4.21 -31.44 -15.78
N PRO A 60 4.04 -31.96 -17.00
CA PRO A 60 4.13 -33.39 -17.23
C PRO A 60 5.56 -33.80 -16.91
N VAL A 61 5.76 -34.60 -15.85
CA VAL A 61 7.04 -35.27 -15.57
C VAL A 61 7.46 -35.97 -16.84
N GLN A 62 8.38 -35.36 -17.57
CA GLN A 62 8.98 -35.95 -18.75
C GLN A 62 9.66 -37.23 -18.26
N PRO A 63 9.26 -38.42 -18.76
CA PRO A 63 9.99 -39.63 -18.43
C PRO A 63 11.41 -39.39 -18.89
N THR A 64 12.33 -39.26 -17.93
CA THR A 64 13.76 -39.15 -18.20
C THR A 64 14.09 -40.33 -19.09
N GLU A 65 14.34 -40.05 -20.38
CA GLU A 65 14.70 -41.07 -21.34
C GLU A 65 15.85 -41.84 -20.69
N THR A 66 15.53 -43.09 -20.37
CA THR A 66 16.43 -44.02 -19.72
C THR A 66 17.65 -44.07 -20.62
N THR A 67 18.76 -43.50 -20.12
CA THR A 67 20.02 -43.47 -20.85
C THR A 67 20.42 -44.91 -21.05
N ARG A 68 20.31 -45.31 -22.32
CA ARG A 68 20.77 -46.56 -22.90
C ARG A 68 22.27 -46.75 -22.74
#